data_AF-A0A3B0QRE1-F1
#
_entry.id   AF-A0A3B0QRE1-F1
#
_cell.length_a   1.000
_cell.length_b   1.000
_cell.length_c   1.000
_cell.angle_alpha   90.00
_cell.angle_beta   90.00
_cell.angle_gamma   90.00
#
_symmetry.space_group_name_H-M   'P 1'
#
loop_
_entity.id
_entity.type
_entity.pdbx_description
1 polymer ?
#
loop_
_entity_poly.entity_id
_entity_poly.type
_entity_poly.pdbx_seq_one_letter_code
_entity_poly.pdbx_strand_id
1 'polypeptide(L)'
;MNHTIIKFACLIFVLGILSCNTPKEIKDIDLLELTISDIHSAYKDGRYTSEELVSAYIKQIEKFDDSINAISIINPKALTIAKKLDADY
;
A
#
# COMPACT_ATOMS: atom_id res chain seq x y z
N MET A 1 36.56 -19.87 -30.68
CA MET A 1 35.10 -19.78 -30.94
C MET A 1 34.25 -20.02 -29.70
N ASN A 2 34.68 -20.86 -28.75
CA ASN A 2 33.89 -21.22 -27.56
C ASN A 2 33.84 -20.15 -26.45
N HIS A 3 34.88 -19.33 -26.31
CA HIS A 3 34.93 -18.26 -25.28
C HIS A 3 34.01 -17.07 -25.59
N THR A 4 33.74 -16.78 -26.86
CA THR A 4 32.87 -15.67 -27.27
C THR A 4 31.40 -15.98 -26.94
N ILE A 5 31.01 -17.25 -27.04
CA ILE A 5 29.67 -17.76 -26.71
C ILE A 5 29.45 -17.73 -25.19
N ILE A 6 30.46 -18.09 -24.39
CA ILE A 6 30.39 -18.06 -22.92
C ILE A 6 30.28 -16.62 -22.39
N LYS A 7 30.98 -15.66 -23.00
CA LYS A 7 30.88 -14.24 -22.64
C LYS A 7 29.50 -13.66 -22.95
N PHE A 8 28.89 -14.04 -24.07
CA PHE A 8 27.52 -13.65 -24.42
C PHE A 8 26.48 -14.27 -23.47
N ALA A 9 26.67 -15.53 -23.08
CA ALA A 9 25.81 -16.21 -22.10
C ALA A 9 25.88 -15.56 -20.71
N CYS A 10 27.07 -15.16 -20.25
CA CYS A 10 27.22 -14.40 -19.00
C CYS A 10 26.56 -13.01 -19.05
N LEU A 11 26.63 -12.32 -20.19
CA LEU A 11 26.04 -10.98 -20.33
C LEU A 11 24.51 -11.00 -20.26
N ILE A 12 23.88 -12.05 -20.83
CA ILE A 12 22.42 -12.25 -20.78
C ILE A 12 21.97 -12.66 -19.36
N PHE A 13 22.79 -13.45 -18.64
CA PHE A 13 22.49 -13.87 -17.28
C PHE A 13 22.55 -12.71 -16.26
N VAL A 14 23.43 -11.73 -16.47
CA VAL A 14 23.56 -10.53 -15.62
C VAL A 14 22.42 -9.50 -15.85
N LEU A 15 21.84 -9.45 -17.04
CA LEU A 15 20.67 -8.60 -17.34
C LEU A 15 19.35 -9.16 -16.77
N GLY A 16 19.28 -10.47 -16.48
CA GLY A 16 18.08 -11.12 -15.93
C GLY A 16 17.85 -10.89 -14.43
N ILE A 17 18.86 -10.46 -13.67
CA ILE A 17 18.77 -10.26 -12.21
C ILE A 17 18.35 -8.85 -11.77
N LEU A 18 18.02 -7.95 -12.71
CA LEU A 18 17.56 -6.59 -12.42
C LEU A 18 16.03 -6.40 -12.52
N SER A 19 15.27 -7.47 -12.74
CA SER A 19 13.83 -7.36 -13.06
C SER A 19 12.93 -8.00 -12.01
N CYS A 20 12.56 -7.23 -10.99
CA CYS A 20 11.19 -7.08 -10.48
C CYS A 20 11.18 -6.23 -9.20
N ASN A 21 11.05 -4.92 -9.37
CA ASN A 21 10.45 -4.08 -8.34
C ASN A 21 9.18 -3.49 -8.97
N THR A 22 8.10 -4.27 -8.98
CA THR A 22 6.79 -3.77 -9.38
C THR A 22 6.37 -2.73 -8.34
N PRO A 23 6.17 -1.46 -8.71
CA PRO A 23 5.60 -0.48 -7.78
C PRO A 23 4.29 -1.05 -7.25
N LYS A 24 4.12 -1.08 -5.91
CA LYS A 24 2.85 -1.45 -5.30
C LYS A 24 1.83 -0.43 -5.80
N GLU A 25 1.00 -0.84 -6.75
CA GLU A 25 -0.06 0.00 -7.30
C GLU A 25 -1.01 0.29 -6.14
N ILE A 26 -1.05 1.56 -5.70
CA ILE A 26 -1.95 1.98 -4.62
C ILE A 26 -3.35 1.98 -5.24
N LYS A 27 -4.05 0.86 -5.11
CA LYS A 27 -5.47 0.79 -5.46
C LYS A 27 -6.23 1.65 -4.46
N ASP A 28 -7.09 2.52 -4.99
CA ASP A 28 -8.05 3.24 -4.15
C ASP A 28 -8.87 2.22 -3.34
N ILE A 29 -8.88 2.40 -2.02
CA ILE A 29 -9.68 1.58 -1.11
C ILE A 29 -11.13 2.04 -1.27
N ASP A 30 -12.02 1.13 -1.64
CA ASP A 30 -13.45 1.41 -1.60
C ASP A 30 -13.91 1.44 -0.15
N LEU A 31 -14.25 2.64 0.33
CA LEU A 31 -14.66 2.88 1.72
C LEU A 31 -16.17 2.70 1.91
N LEU A 32 -16.95 2.64 0.82
CA LEU A 32 -18.40 2.50 0.91
C LEU A 32 -18.76 1.08 1.32
N GLU A 33 -19.56 0.95 2.38
CA GLU A 33 -20.02 -0.34 2.91
C GLU A 33 -18.88 -1.33 3.27
N LEU A 34 -17.66 -0.81 3.49
CA LEU A 34 -16.51 -1.62 3.84
C LEU A 34 -16.67 -2.18 5.26
N THR A 35 -16.81 -3.51 5.38
CA THR A 35 -17.02 -4.14 6.69
C THR A 35 -15.72 -4.38 7.45
N ILE A 36 -15.81 -4.52 8.77
CA ILE A 36 -14.66 -4.90 9.62
C ILE A 36 -14.05 -6.24 9.16
N SER A 37 -14.89 -7.19 8.74
CA SER A 37 -14.41 -8.49 8.24
C SER A 37 -13.59 -8.34 6.95
N ASP A 38 -14.02 -7.45 6.05
CA ASP A 38 -13.32 -7.19 4.79
C ASP A 38 -11.98 -6.49 5.02
N ILE A 39 -11.93 -5.56 5.99
CA ILE A 39 -10.72 -4.87 6.44
C ILE A 39 -9.71 -5.88 6.98
N HIS A 40 -10.11 -6.71 7.93
CA HIS A 40 -9.22 -7.71 8.53
C HIS A 40 -8.74 -8.74 7.51
N SER A 41 -9.59 -9.10 6.54
CA SER A 41 -9.19 -9.96 5.42
C SER A 41 -8.18 -9.25 4.51
N ALA A 42 -8.39 -7.95 4.23
CA ALA A 42 -7.46 -7.16 3.42
C ALA A 42 -6.07 -7.05 4.03
N TYR A 43 -6.00 -6.88 5.35
CA TYR A 43 -4.73 -6.86 6.08
C TYR A 43 -4.00 -8.19 5.96
N LYS A 44 -4.69 -9.31 6.22
CA LYS A 44 -4.14 -10.67 6.10
C LYS A 44 -3.65 -10.99 4.68
N ASP A 45 -4.39 -10.51 3.68
CA ASP A 45 -4.07 -10.72 2.27
C ASP A 45 -3.00 -9.74 1.76
N GLY A 46 -2.54 -8.79 2.59
CA GLY A 46 -1.58 -7.76 2.21
C GLY A 46 -2.10 -6.76 1.17
N ARG A 47 -3.43 -6.67 1.00
CA ARG A 47 -4.06 -5.78 0.00
C ARG A 47 -3.84 -4.31 0.33
N TYR A 48 -3.96 -3.95 1.60
CA TYR A 48 -3.57 -2.66 2.14
C TYR A 48 -3.24 -2.77 3.63
N THR A 49 -2.63 -1.75 4.20
CA THR A 49 -2.32 -1.64 5.64
C THR A 49 -3.31 -0.74 6.37
N SER A 50 -3.26 -0.74 7.70
CA SER A 50 -4.00 0.20 8.56
C SER A 50 -3.59 1.64 8.30
N GLU A 51 -2.29 1.93 8.11
CA GLU A 51 -1.82 3.27 7.71
C GLU A 51 -2.49 3.72 6.40
N GLU A 52 -2.56 2.83 5.40
CA GLU A 52 -3.21 3.11 4.11
C GLU A 52 -4.73 3.32 4.27
N LEU A 53 -5.42 2.50 5.09
CA LEU A 53 -6.85 2.67 5.36
C LEU A 53 -7.18 3.98 6.09
N VAL A 54 -6.41 4.32 7.13
CA VAL A 54 -6.61 5.57 7.88
C VAL A 54 -6.34 6.78 7.00
N SER A 55 -5.30 6.73 6.15
CA SER A 55 -5.04 7.78 5.18
C SER A 55 -6.20 7.97 4.20
N ALA A 56 -6.82 6.87 3.73
CA ALA A 56 -7.97 6.93 2.85
C ALA A 56 -9.18 7.62 3.51
N TYR A 57 -9.48 7.30 4.78
CA TYR A 57 -10.56 7.98 5.51
C TYR A 57 -10.27 9.46 5.78
N ILE A 58 -9.04 9.83 6.14
CA ILE A 58 -8.67 11.24 6.32
C ILE A 58 -8.87 12.02 5.02
N LYS A 59 -8.43 11.47 3.89
CA LYS A 59 -8.64 12.07 2.56
C LYS A 59 -10.13 12.22 2.22
N GLN A 60 -10.98 11.28 2.65
CA GLN A 60 -12.42 11.38 2.46
C GLN A 60 -13.04 12.46 3.36
N ILE A 61 -12.61 12.57 4.61
CA ILE A 61 -13.03 13.63 5.54
C ILE A 61 -12.65 15.01 4.97
N GLU A 62 -11.38 15.21 4.59
CA GLU A 62 -10.91 16.46 3.98
C GLU A 62 -11.68 16.86 2.72
N LYS A 63 -12.18 15.87 1.96
CA LYS A 63 -12.93 16.12 0.73
C LYS A 63 -14.37 16.58 0.97
N PHE A 64 -15.02 16.13 2.05
CA PHE A 64 -16.47 16.30 2.21
C PHE A 64 -16.88 17.08 3.46
N ASP A 65 -16.05 17.07 4.51
CA ASP A 65 -16.45 17.54 5.83
C ASP A 65 -16.56 19.05 5.96
N ASP A 66 -15.97 19.83 5.03
CA ASP A 66 -16.16 21.29 4.96
C ASP A 66 -17.64 21.70 4.91
N SER A 67 -18.48 20.88 4.28
CA SER A 67 -19.92 21.13 4.13
C SER A 67 -20.77 20.43 5.19
N ILE A 68 -20.34 19.25 5.64
CA ILE A 68 -21.11 18.38 6.54
C ILE A 68 -20.82 18.71 8.01
N ASN A 69 -19.60 19.18 8.31
CA ASN A 69 -19.13 19.53 9.64
C ASN A 69 -19.33 18.39 10.66
N ALA A 70 -19.11 17.14 10.26
CA ALA A 70 -19.25 15.97 11.12
C ALA A 70 -18.02 15.76 12.03
N ILE A 71 -16.83 16.17 11.61
CA ILE A 71 -15.56 15.91 12.31
C ILE A 71 -14.91 17.24 12.72
N SER A 72 -14.99 17.60 14.00
CA SER A 72 -14.40 18.85 14.51
C SER A 72 -12.87 18.79 14.70
N ILE A 73 -12.32 17.61 15.00
CA ILE A 73 -10.89 17.41 15.28
C ILE A 73 -10.45 16.03 14.76
N ILE A 74 -9.38 16.01 13.95
CA ILE A 74 -8.66 14.78 13.60
C ILE A 74 -7.49 14.61 14.57
N ASN A 75 -7.32 13.41 15.13
CA ASN A 75 -6.18 13.12 16.00
C ASN A 75 -4.86 13.22 15.20
N PRO A 76 -3.92 14.13 15.56
CA PRO A 76 -2.68 14.32 14.81
C PRO A 76 -1.75 13.09 14.85
N LYS A 77 -2.01 12.13 15.73
CA LYS A 77 -1.25 10.88 15.84
C LYS A 77 -1.92 9.70 15.11
N ALA A 78 -3.05 9.89 14.42
CA ALA A 78 -3.83 8.80 13.83
C ALA A 78 -2.98 7.91 12.89
N LEU A 79 -2.24 8.51 11.96
CA LEU A 79 -1.36 7.77 11.05
C LEU A 79 -0.23 7.06 11.78
N THR A 80 0.38 7.69 12.79
CA THR A 80 1.44 7.06 13.60
C THR A 80 0.93 5.84 14.36
N ILE A 81 -0.28 5.90 14.91
CA ILE A 81 -0.91 4.77 15.59
C ILE A 81 -1.22 3.65 14.59
N ALA A 82 -1.80 3.99 13.43
CA ALA A 82 -2.13 3.02 12.39
C ALA A 82 -0.88 2.27 11.89
N LYS A 83 0.19 3.01 11.58
CA LYS A 83 1.48 2.45 11.20
C LYS A 83 2.08 1.54 12.27
N LYS A 84 1.90 1.86 13.55
CA LYS A 84 2.37 1.00 14.65
C LYS A 84 1.60 -0.32 14.67
N LEU A 85 0.29 -0.29 14.43
CA LEU A 85 -0.56 -1.48 14.41
C LEU A 85 -0.32 -2.37 13.18
N ASP A 86 0.20 -1.81 12.09
CA ASP A 86 0.61 -2.60 10.92
C ASP A 86 1.69 -3.64 11.25
N ALA A 87 2.50 -3.40 12.29
CA ALA A 87 3.51 -4.35 12.74
C ALA A 87 2.94 -5.55 13.51
N ASP A 88 1.68 -5.47 13.96
CA ASP A 88 1.02 -6.49 14.78
C ASP A 88 0.12 -7.44 13.95
N TYR A 89 0.12 -7.30 12.62
CA TYR A 89 -0.75 -8.02 11.67
C TYR A 89 0.02 -9.02 10.80
#